data_AF-A0A974C0B5-F1
#
_entry.id   AF-A0A974C0B5-F1
#
_cell.length_a   1.000
_cell.length_b   1.000
_cell.length_c   1.000
_cell.angle_alpha   90.00
_cell.angle_beta   90.00
_cell.angle_gamma   90.00
#
_symmetry.space_group_name_H-M   'P 1'
#
loop_
_entity.id
_entity.type
_entity.pdbx_description
1 polymer ?
#
loop_
_entity_poly.entity_id
_entity_poly.type
_entity_poly.pdbx_seq_one_letter_code
_entity_poly.pdbx_strand_id
1 'polypeptide(L)'
;MIIIIFLDVKLTLNQGIIETALYQKATDRNSLLHASSYHNPRCIAAIPKSQLLRANRIALDDTSYWKAADTLISRFKVKGYNIHSLHKTANEVWAIPRGELLTHKPAPNNKNNKRMTFVSKFSRASTQIEKGEIVHHPISGKGLNLHTYATCEMSDVIRKPQRGGNILKLLLQEEAKWIKKLNSLHPEGLNEHWSISSFL
;
A
#
# COMPACT_ATOMS: atom_id res chain seq x y z
N MET A 1 16.47 37.89 -2.45
CA MET A 1 16.33 36.44 -2.20
C MET A 1 14.89 36.06 -2.45
N ILE A 2 14.61 35.30 -3.51
CA ILE A 2 13.25 34.82 -3.82
C ILE A 2 13.10 33.42 -3.23
N ILE A 3 12.00 33.19 -2.52
CA ILE A 3 11.68 31.88 -1.94
C ILE A 3 10.36 31.42 -2.53
N ILE A 4 10.35 30.22 -3.11
CA ILE A 4 9.15 29.56 -3.60
C ILE A 4 9.03 28.23 -2.88
N ILE A 5 7.83 27.92 -2.39
CA ILE A 5 7.53 26.66 -1.72
C ILE A 5 6.50 25.93 -2.58
N PHE A 6 6.82 24.70 -2.98
CA PHE A 6 5.91 23.86 -3.74
C PHE A 6 5.97 22.43 -3.22
N LEU A 7 4.82 21.90 -2.81
CA LEU A 7 4.71 20.60 -2.13
C LEU A 7 5.71 20.48 -0.97
N ASP A 8 6.69 19.61 -1.10
CA ASP A 8 7.73 19.29 -0.15
C ASP A 8 9.11 19.85 -0.55
N VAL A 9 9.15 20.77 -1.51
CA VAL A 9 10.38 21.42 -1.99
C VAL A 9 10.33 22.91 -1.69
N LYS A 10 11.39 23.42 -1.08
CA LYS A 10 11.69 24.84 -0.97
C LYS A 10 12.78 25.20 -1.98
N LEU A 11 12.46 26.17 -2.84
CA LEU A 11 13.36 26.74 -3.83
C LEU A 11 13.87 28.09 -3.32
N THR A 12 15.17 28.29 -3.31
CA THR A 12 15.82 29.57 -2.99
C THR A 12 16.68 30.03 -4.16
N LEU A 13 16.43 31.24 -4.68
CA LEU A 13 17.26 31.84 -5.72
C LEU A 13 18.34 32.71 -5.07
N ASN A 14 19.57 32.20 -5.09
CA ASN A 14 20.76 32.84 -4.55
C ASN A 14 21.77 33.10 -5.67
N GLN A 15 22.04 34.38 -5.97
CA GLN A 15 23.05 34.79 -6.96
C GLN A 15 22.89 34.11 -8.35
N GLY A 16 21.64 33.84 -8.76
CA GLY A 16 21.32 33.18 -10.04
C GLY A 16 21.30 31.64 -9.98
N ILE A 17 21.66 31.04 -8.84
CA ILE A 17 21.60 29.60 -8.60
C ILE A 17 20.31 29.27 -7.86
N ILE A 18 19.61 28.24 -8.33
CA ILE A 18 18.42 27.69 -7.67
C ILE A 18 18.87 26.58 -6.73
N GLU A 19 18.70 26.81 -5.44
CA GLU A 19 18.90 25.82 -4.41
C GLU A 19 17.58 25.16 -4.04
N THR A 20 17.64 23.84 -3.80
CA THR A 20 16.49 23.02 -3.44
C THR A 20 16.72 22.37 -2.08
N ALA A 21 15.74 22.47 -1.21
CA ALA A 21 15.77 21.84 0.11
C ALA A 21 14.42 21.18 0.42
N LEU A 22 14.46 20.13 1.24
CA LEU A 22 13.26 19.48 1.73
C LEU A 22 12.46 20.47 2.60
N TYR A 23 11.17 20.59 2.35
CA TYR A 23 10.26 21.45 3.09
C TYR A 23 9.10 20.65 3.66
N GLN A 24 8.69 21.01 4.87
CA GLN A 24 7.49 20.50 5.52
C GLN A 24 6.62 21.68 5.91
N LYS A 25 5.33 21.65 5.58
CA LYS A 25 4.41 22.72 5.97
C LYS A 25 4.20 22.68 7.47
N ALA A 26 3.99 23.85 8.08
CA ALA A 26 3.71 23.95 9.52
C ALA A 26 2.45 23.17 9.95
N THR A 27 1.52 22.98 9.02
CA THR A 27 0.27 22.22 9.23
C THR A 27 0.40 20.72 9.00
N ASP A 28 1.51 20.24 8.44
CA ASP A 28 1.70 18.83 8.13
C ASP A 28 1.93 18.03 9.41
N ARG A 29 0.99 17.15 9.75
CA ARG A 29 1.14 16.20 10.86
C ARG A 29 2.21 15.15 10.53
N ASN A 30 2.86 14.61 11.57
CA ASN A 30 3.82 13.50 11.41
C ASN A 30 3.08 12.19 11.05
N SER A 31 2.80 12.00 9.76
CA SER A 31 2.09 10.86 9.18
C SER A 31 2.92 9.57 9.05
N LEU A 32 4.12 9.51 9.65
CA LEU A 32 4.96 8.32 9.60
C LEU A 32 4.30 7.17 10.39
N LEU A 33 4.19 6.02 9.74
CA LEU A 33 3.67 4.79 10.33
C LEU A 33 4.58 4.30 11.47
N HIS A 34 4.00 3.82 12.56
CA HIS A 34 4.74 3.21 13.66
C HIS A 34 5.36 1.87 13.25
N ALA A 35 6.56 1.56 13.75
CA ALA A 35 7.26 0.31 13.44
C ALA A 35 6.49 -0.94 13.90
N SER A 36 5.73 -0.84 14.99
CA SER A 36 4.84 -1.90 15.49
C SER A 36 3.42 -1.86 14.92
N SER A 37 3.16 -1.04 13.89
CA SER A 37 1.86 -1.05 13.24
C SER A 37 1.63 -2.38 12.51
N TYR A 38 0.39 -2.82 12.38
CA TYR A 38 0.02 -4.09 11.76
C TYR A 38 0.09 -4.08 10.21
N HIS A 39 1.02 -3.29 9.64
CA HIS A 39 1.28 -3.28 8.20
C HIS A 39 2.26 -4.40 7.83
N ASN A 40 2.30 -4.75 6.55
CA ASN A 40 3.28 -5.71 6.05
C ASN A 40 4.71 -5.30 6.47
N PRO A 41 5.49 -6.18 7.11
CA PRO A 41 6.83 -5.85 7.59
C PRO A 41 7.76 -5.29 6.51
N ARG A 42 7.62 -5.77 5.25
CA ARG A 42 8.41 -5.25 4.13
C ARG A 42 8.08 -3.81 3.80
N CYS A 43 6.81 -3.43 3.88
CA CYS A 43 6.38 -2.05 3.69
C CYS A 43 6.95 -1.16 4.79
N ILE A 44 6.82 -1.57 6.05
CA ILE A 44 7.36 -0.82 7.21
C ILE A 44 8.88 -0.61 7.05
N ALA A 45 9.62 -1.68 6.75
CA ALA A 45 11.07 -1.62 6.58
C ALA A 45 11.52 -0.74 5.40
N ALA A 46 10.71 -0.62 4.34
CA ALA A 46 11.03 0.18 3.16
C ALA A 46 10.78 1.68 3.32
N ILE A 47 9.95 2.10 4.28
CA ILE A 47 9.57 3.50 4.46
C ILE A 47 10.79 4.41 4.72
N PRO A 48 11.71 4.10 5.68
CA PRO A 48 12.83 4.99 5.97
C PRO A 48 13.72 5.25 4.75
N LYS A 49 14.11 4.19 4.04
CA LYS A 49 14.92 4.30 2.82
C LYS A 49 14.23 5.16 1.77
N SER A 50 12.92 4.98 1.58
CA SER A 50 12.14 5.74 0.61
C SER A 50 12.10 7.25 0.93
N GLN A 51 11.93 7.61 2.21
CA GLN A 51 11.92 9.01 2.65
C GLN A 51 13.32 9.64 2.55
N LEU A 52 14.37 8.91 2.91
CA LEU A 52 15.75 9.38 2.78
C LEU A 52 16.15 9.57 1.31
N LEU A 53 15.76 8.66 0.41
CA LEU A 53 15.99 8.81 -1.04
C LEU A 53 15.29 10.07 -1.57
N ARG A 54 14.10 10.36 -1.08
CA ARG A 54 13.38 11.59 -1.41
C ARG A 54 14.13 12.83 -0.94
N ALA A 55 14.64 12.81 0.30
CA ALA A 55 15.46 13.89 0.84
C ALA A 55 16.73 14.13 -0.01
N ASN A 56 17.47 13.06 -0.39
CA ASN A 56 18.66 13.18 -1.22
C ASN A 56 18.34 13.72 -2.63
N ARG A 57 17.25 13.24 -3.24
CA ARG A 57 16.83 13.75 -4.56
C ARG A 57 16.52 15.27 -4.53
N ILE A 58 15.94 15.76 -3.44
CA ILE A 58 15.52 17.16 -3.31
C ILE A 58 16.67 18.05 -2.87
N ALA A 59 17.47 17.66 -1.89
CA ALA A 59 18.59 18.45 -1.39
C ALA A 59 19.58 18.80 -2.51
N LEU A 60 20.01 20.05 -2.61
CA LEU A 60 21.03 20.45 -3.58
C LEU A 60 22.42 19.98 -3.14
N ASP A 61 22.70 20.09 -1.85
CA ASP A 61 24.01 19.91 -1.24
C ASP A 61 23.95 18.92 -0.06
N ASP A 62 25.12 18.43 0.35
CA ASP A 62 25.23 17.44 1.43
C ASP A 62 24.75 17.97 2.78
N THR A 63 24.92 19.27 3.06
CA THR A 63 24.53 19.85 4.34
C THR A 63 23.01 19.93 4.45
N SER A 64 22.32 20.30 3.37
CA SER A 64 20.85 20.31 3.32
C SER A 64 20.27 18.90 3.36
N TYR A 65 20.96 17.91 2.77
CA TYR A 65 20.60 16.50 2.91
C TYR A 65 20.67 16.05 4.37
N TRP A 66 21.80 16.21 5.05
CA TRP A 66 21.97 15.73 6.43
C TRP A 66 21.02 16.42 7.40
N LYS A 67 20.77 17.73 7.22
CA LYS A 67 19.75 18.45 7.99
C LYS A 67 18.36 17.83 7.86
N ALA A 68 17.98 17.45 6.64
CA ALA A 68 16.71 16.75 6.39
C ALA A 68 16.72 15.32 6.94
N ALA A 69 17.82 14.59 6.78
CA ALA A 69 18.00 13.23 7.26
C ALA A 69 17.89 13.16 8.79
N ASP A 70 18.56 14.03 9.53
CA ASP A 70 18.50 14.07 11.00
C ASP A 70 17.09 14.33 11.52
N THR A 71 16.37 15.23 10.85
CA THR A 71 14.96 15.50 11.16
C THR A 71 14.10 14.25 10.93
N LEU A 72 14.30 13.54 9.82
CA LEU A 72 13.61 12.28 9.52
C LEU A 72 13.96 11.17 10.52
N ILE A 73 15.25 10.99 10.83
CA ILE A 73 15.75 9.96 11.76
C ILE A 73 15.14 10.19 13.15
N SER A 74 15.13 11.45 13.63
CA SER A 74 14.52 11.80 14.90
C SER A 74 13.03 11.43 14.96
N ARG A 75 12.29 11.68 13.87
CA ARG A 75 10.87 11.31 13.76
C ARG A 75 10.67 9.80 13.71
N PHE A 76 11.50 9.06 12.98
CA PHE A 76 11.43 7.61 12.91
C PHE A 76 11.80 6.95 14.24
N LYS A 77 12.77 7.50 14.98
CA LYS A 77 13.12 7.04 16.33
C LYS A 77 11.91 7.09 17.27
N VAL A 78 11.17 8.20 17.27
CA VAL A 78 9.92 8.35 18.05
C VAL A 78 8.84 7.35 17.62
N LYS A 79 8.88 6.87 16.37
CA LYS A 79 7.97 5.86 15.83
C LYS A 79 8.45 4.41 16.04
N GLY A 80 9.47 4.20 16.88
CA GLY A 80 9.95 2.87 17.27
C GLY A 80 10.87 2.18 16.26
N TYR A 81 11.40 2.91 15.27
CA TYR A 81 12.37 2.33 14.32
C TYR A 81 13.77 2.25 14.94
N ASN A 82 14.51 1.21 14.58
CA ASN A 82 15.88 0.99 15.08
C ASN A 82 16.84 2.08 14.57
N ILE A 83 17.45 2.82 15.49
CA ILE A 83 18.30 3.97 15.17
C ILE A 83 19.56 3.59 14.37
N HIS A 84 20.20 2.46 14.67
CA HIS A 84 21.39 2.01 13.94
C HIS A 84 21.07 1.71 12.48
N SER A 85 19.93 1.05 12.23
CA SER A 85 19.44 0.79 10.88
C SER A 85 19.14 2.09 10.12
N LEU A 86 18.61 3.11 10.80
CA LEU A 86 18.31 4.41 10.19
C LEU A 86 19.58 5.14 9.76
N HIS A 87 20.59 5.25 10.63
CA HIS A 87 21.86 5.88 10.27
C HIS A 87 22.59 5.11 9.17
N LYS A 88 22.60 3.78 9.23
CA LYS A 88 23.15 2.95 8.14
C LYS A 88 22.46 3.27 6.82
N THR A 89 21.13 3.31 6.81
CA THR A 89 20.34 3.62 5.60
C THR A 89 20.60 5.04 5.10
N ALA A 90 20.75 6.02 6.00
CA ALA A 90 21.08 7.39 5.62
C ALA A 90 22.45 7.48 4.94
N ASN A 91 23.46 6.83 5.49
CA ASN A 91 24.79 6.76 4.86
C ASN A 91 24.75 6.06 3.49
N GLU A 92 24.02 4.94 3.38
CA GLU A 92 23.84 4.24 2.10
C GLU A 92 23.16 5.13 1.06
N VAL A 93 22.15 5.89 1.46
CA VAL A 93 21.43 6.80 0.55
C VAL A 93 22.29 7.98 0.17
N TRP A 94 23.03 8.55 1.12
CA TRP A 94 23.95 9.67 0.88
C TRP A 94 25.02 9.32 -0.16
N ALA A 95 25.53 8.09 -0.12
CA ALA A 95 26.53 7.61 -1.07
C ALA A 95 26.01 7.52 -2.53
N ILE A 96 24.68 7.58 -2.75
CA ILE A 96 24.10 7.57 -4.10
C ILE A 96 24.16 9.00 -4.66
N PRO A 97 24.84 9.23 -5.81
CA PRO A 97 24.89 10.54 -6.42
C PRO A 97 23.49 11.05 -6.78
N ARG A 98 23.19 12.30 -6.40
CA ARG A 98 21.90 12.94 -6.69
C ARG A 98 21.53 12.88 -8.17
N GLY A 99 22.52 13.01 -9.07
CA GLY A 99 22.32 12.90 -10.52
C GLY A 99 21.67 11.57 -10.90
N GLU A 100 22.09 10.45 -10.28
CA GLU A 100 21.47 9.13 -10.52
C GLU A 100 20.02 9.10 -10.05
N LEU A 101 19.72 9.72 -8.90
CA LEU A 101 18.36 9.77 -8.33
C LEU A 101 17.37 10.61 -9.15
N LEU A 102 17.88 11.52 -9.98
CA LEU A 102 17.09 12.34 -10.90
C LEU A 102 16.85 11.66 -12.25
N THR A 103 17.61 10.60 -12.58
CA THR A 103 17.39 9.86 -13.83
C THR A 103 16.12 9.03 -13.76
N HIS A 104 15.30 9.11 -14.82
CA HIS A 104 14.14 8.24 -14.96
C HIS A 104 14.57 6.83 -15.34
N LYS A 105 14.31 5.85 -14.47
CA LYS A 105 14.56 4.43 -14.77
C LYS A 105 13.38 3.87 -15.56
N PRO A 106 13.58 3.34 -16.78
CA PRO A 106 12.48 2.75 -17.55
C PRO A 106 11.89 1.56 -16.79
N ALA A 107 10.56 1.45 -16.79
CA ALA A 107 9.90 0.33 -16.17
C ALA A 107 10.43 -0.97 -16.80
N PRO A 108 10.80 -2.00 -16.00
CA PRO A 108 11.18 -3.28 -16.55
C PRO A 108 10.01 -3.81 -17.39
N ASN A 109 10.29 -4.21 -18.64
CA ASN A 109 9.31 -4.68 -19.61
C ASN A 109 8.76 -6.06 -19.20
N ASN A 110 7.96 -6.09 -18.13
CA ASN A 110 7.54 -7.31 -17.48
C ASN A 110 6.21 -7.80 -18.08
N LYS A 111 6.21 -8.07 -19.39
CA LYS A 111 5.06 -8.61 -20.13
C LYS A 111 4.55 -9.95 -19.56
N ASN A 112 5.31 -10.60 -18.69
CA ASN A 112 5.04 -11.93 -18.15
C ASN A 112 4.45 -11.95 -16.73
N ASN A 113 4.28 -10.79 -16.08
CA ASN A 113 3.76 -10.77 -14.71
C ASN A 113 2.22 -10.78 -14.72
N LYS A 114 1.60 -11.95 -14.95
CA LYS A 114 0.15 -12.19 -14.81
C LYS A 114 -0.34 -12.14 -13.35
N ARG A 115 0.26 -11.31 -12.51
CA ARG A 115 -0.17 -11.15 -11.11
C ARG A 115 -1.39 -10.23 -11.07
N MET A 116 -2.57 -10.82 -10.92
CA MET A 116 -3.74 -10.07 -10.47
C MET A 116 -3.60 -9.79 -8.98
N THR A 117 -3.60 -8.52 -8.60
CA THR A 117 -3.59 -8.10 -7.19
C THR A 117 -5.01 -8.14 -6.66
N PHE A 118 -5.30 -9.04 -5.72
CA PHE A 118 -6.54 -9.00 -4.96
C PHE A 118 -6.39 -8.03 -3.79
N VAL A 119 -7.25 -7.02 -3.74
CA VAL A 119 -7.29 -6.03 -2.66
C VAL A 119 -8.54 -6.28 -1.83
N SER A 120 -8.38 -6.80 -0.62
CA SER A 120 -9.46 -6.93 0.35
C SER A 120 -9.33 -5.91 1.48
N LYS A 121 -10.43 -5.67 2.20
CA LYS A 121 -10.38 -4.94 3.48
C LYS A 121 -9.65 -5.81 4.52
N PHE A 122 -8.79 -5.19 5.32
CA PHE A 122 -8.03 -5.87 6.39
C PHE A 122 -8.99 -6.39 7.46
N SER A 123 -8.91 -7.68 7.81
CA SER A 123 -9.64 -8.31 8.92
C SER A 123 -8.69 -9.20 9.74
N ARG A 124 -8.98 -9.45 11.03
CA ARG A 124 -8.16 -10.35 11.87
C ARG A 124 -8.13 -11.79 11.34
N ALA A 125 -9.19 -12.19 10.64
CA ALA A 125 -9.31 -13.46 9.93
C ALA A 125 -8.58 -13.49 8.58
N SER A 126 -7.97 -12.38 8.11
CA SER A 126 -7.22 -12.36 6.84
C SER A 126 -6.01 -13.30 6.82
N THR A 127 -5.55 -13.73 7.99
CA THR A 127 -4.51 -14.76 8.16
C THR A 127 -5.03 -16.18 7.95
N GLN A 128 -6.35 -16.39 8.04
CA GLN A 128 -7.06 -17.65 7.78
C GLN A 128 -7.56 -17.75 6.33
N ILE A 129 -7.21 -16.79 5.46
CA ILE A 129 -7.47 -16.87 4.02
C ILE A 129 -6.71 -18.09 3.51
N GLU A 130 -7.46 -19.18 3.31
CA GLU A 130 -6.94 -20.50 2.93
C GLU A 130 -6.14 -20.41 1.63
N LYS A 131 -4.98 -21.04 1.58
CA LYS A 131 -4.22 -21.15 0.33
C LYS A 131 -4.98 -22.03 -0.65
N GLY A 132 -5.73 -21.42 -1.58
CA GLY A 132 -6.27 -22.09 -2.75
C GLY A 132 -5.50 -21.70 -4.01
N GLU A 133 -5.14 -22.69 -4.84
CA GLU A 133 -4.45 -22.45 -6.12
C GLU A 133 -5.43 -22.02 -7.23
N ILE A 134 -6.74 -22.24 -7.05
CA ILE A 134 -7.75 -22.03 -8.08
C ILE A 134 -9.00 -21.43 -7.43
N VAL A 135 -9.54 -20.34 -7.97
CA VAL A 135 -10.90 -19.87 -7.67
C VAL A 135 -11.78 -20.12 -8.87
N HIS A 136 -12.93 -20.75 -8.66
CA HIS A 136 -13.88 -20.98 -9.74
C HIS A 136 -14.70 -19.72 -9.98
N HIS A 137 -14.77 -19.28 -11.22
CA HIS A 137 -15.62 -18.13 -11.56
C HIS A 137 -17.07 -18.42 -11.17
N PRO A 138 -17.76 -17.55 -10.41
CA PRO A 138 -19.03 -17.86 -9.74
C PRO A 138 -20.15 -18.26 -10.70
N ILE A 139 -20.09 -17.79 -11.95
CA ILE A 139 -21.11 -18.08 -12.98
C ILE A 139 -20.69 -19.16 -13.99
N SER A 140 -19.42 -19.19 -14.43
CA SER A 140 -18.98 -20.09 -15.50
C SER A 140 -18.33 -21.35 -14.97
N GLY A 141 -18.03 -21.42 -13.67
CA GLY A 141 -17.29 -22.52 -13.05
C GLY A 141 -15.85 -22.67 -13.54
N LYS A 142 -15.38 -21.77 -14.42
CA LYS A 142 -14.02 -21.82 -14.96
C LYS A 142 -13.02 -21.57 -13.83
N GLY A 143 -12.10 -22.50 -13.63
CA GLY A 143 -10.99 -22.34 -12.72
C GLY A 143 -10.09 -21.17 -13.16
N LEU A 144 -9.90 -20.22 -12.26
CA LEU A 144 -8.95 -19.12 -12.38
C LEU A 144 -7.77 -19.44 -11.47
N ASN A 145 -6.64 -19.78 -12.07
CA ASN A 145 -5.41 -20.07 -11.32
C ASN A 145 -4.94 -18.80 -10.61
N LEU A 146 -4.82 -18.89 -9.29
CA LEU A 146 -4.33 -17.83 -8.44
C LEU A 146 -2.88 -18.12 -8.08
N HIS A 147 -2.00 -17.16 -8.37
CA HIS A 147 -0.58 -17.30 -8.12
C HIS A 147 -0.18 -17.08 -6.64
N THR A 148 -1.12 -16.79 -5.72
CA THR A 148 -0.73 -16.47 -4.33
C THR A 148 -1.75 -16.83 -3.24
N TYR A 149 -2.99 -16.35 -3.29
CA TYR A 149 -4.00 -16.58 -2.23
C TYR A 149 -5.41 -16.58 -2.83
N ALA A 150 -6.25 -17.52 -2.40
CA ALA A 150 -7.69 -17.55 -2.62
C ALA A 150 -8.39 -17.36 -1.28
N THR A 151 -9.60 -16.82 -1.24
CA THR A 151 -10.47 -17.00 -0.05
C THR A 151 -11.14 -18.37 -0.10
N CYS A 152 -11.63 -18.83 1.05
CA CYS A 152 -12.39 -20.06 1.34
C CYS A 152 -12.84 -20.84 0.11
N GLU A 153 -12.60 -22.16 0.08
CA GLU A 153 -13.05 -23.07 -0.98
C GLU A 153 -14.46 -22.72 -1.48
N MET A 154 -14.53 -21.97 -2.59
CA MET A 154 -15.78 -21.65 -3.25
C MET A 154 -16.03 -22.74 -4.28
N SER A 155 -16.54 -23.88 -3.80
CA SER A 155 -16.96 -25.00 -4.65
C SER A 155 -18.24 -24.70 -5.43
N ASP A 156 -19.01 -23.71 -4.99
CA ASP A 156 -20.39 -23.51 -5.43
C ASP A 156 -20.43 -22.63 -6.68
N VAL A 157 -20.71 -23.26 -7.83
CA VAL A 157 -21.00 -22.56 -9.10
C VAL A 157 -22.48 -22.24 -9.16
N ILE A 158 -22.82 -20.97 -9.34
CA ILE A 158 -24.20 -20.51 -9.50
C ILE A 158 -24.72 -21.00 -10.85
N ARG A 159 -25.58 -22.01 -10.82
CA ARG A 159 -26.21 -22.55 -12.01
C ARG A 159 -27.19 -21.52 -12.56
N LYS A 160 -26.99 -21.12 -13.83
CA LYS A 160 -27.93 -20.23 -14.51
C LYS A 160 -29.27 -20.96 -14.71
N PRO A 161 -30.42 -20.31 -14.42
CA PRO A 161 -31.72 -20.87 -14.75
C PRO A 161 -31.88 -21.01 -16.27
N GLN A 162 -32.55 -22.08 -16.71
CA GLN A 162 -32.72 -22.41 -18.14
C GLN A 162 -33.49 -21.36 -18.94
N ARG A 163 -34.32 -20.52 -18.29
CA ARG A 163 -35.20 -19.55 -18.95
C ARG A 163 -34.83 -18.09 -18.65
N GLY A 164 -33.54 -17.84 -18.46
CA GLY A 164 -33.08 -16.52 -18.02
C GLY A 164 -33.53 -16.19 -16.59
N GLY A 165 -32.94 -15.15 -16.02
CA GLY A 165 -33.18 -14.74 -14.64
C GLY A 165 -32.26 -13.60 -14.26
N ASN A 166 -32.60 -12.86 -13.20
CA ASN A 166 -31.77 -11.77 -12.73
C ASN A 166 -30.50 -12.34 -12.05
N ILE A 167 -29.40 -12.38 -12.79
CA ILE A 167 -28.11 -12.90 -12.34
C ILE A 167 -27.60 -12.14 -11.12
N LEU A 168 -27.83 -10.82 -11.06
CA LEU A 168 -27.43 -10.00 -9.90
C LEU A 168 -28.18 -10.45 -8.65
N LYS A 169 -29.49 -10.73 -8.76
CA LYS A 169 -30.29 -11.26 -7.64
C LYS A 169 -29.77 -12.62 -7.16
N LEU A 170 -29.37 -13.51 -8.07
CA LEU A 170 -28.79 -14.82 -7.70
C LEU A 170 -27.42 -14.70 -7.02
N LEU A 171 -26.54 -13.83 -7.51
CA LEU A 171 -25.24 -13.55 -6.88
C LEU A 171 -25.42 -13.00 -5.47
N LEU A 172 -26.35 -12.06 -5.31
CA LEU A 172 -26.66 -11.45 -4.03
C LEU A 172 -27.26 -12.46 -3.02
N GLN A 173 -28.09 -13.39 -3.48
CA GLN A 173 -28.61 -14.48 -2.64
C GLN A 173 -27.49 -15.40 -2.14
N GLU A 174 -26.52 -15.74 -2.98
CA GLU A 174 -25.37 -16.53 -2.56
C GLU A 174 -24.46 -15.76 -1.59
N GLU A 175 -24.21 -14.47 -1.86
CA GLU A 175 -23.47 -13.59 -0.94
C GLU A 175 -24.12 -13.60 0.47
N ALA A 176 -25.45 -13.47 0.56
CA ALA A 176 -26.17 -13.54 1.83
C ALA A 176 -26.02 -14.89 2.56
N LYS A 177 -25.91 -16.00 1.83
CA LYS A 177 -25.62 -17.33 2.41
C LYS A 177 -24.19 -17.40 2.95
N TRP A 178 -23.21 -16.89 2.20
CA TRP A 178 -21.82 -16.83 2.62
C TRP A 178 -21.61 -15.95 3.84
N ILE A 179 -22.28 -14.79 3.91
CA ILE A 179 -22.23 -13.89 5.07
C ILE A 179 -22.60 -14.64 6.36
N LYS A 180 -23.69 -15.42 6.29
CA LYS A 180 -24.18 -16.25 7.39
C LYS A 180 -23.24 -17.43 7.69
N LYS A 181 -22.79 -18.17 6.66
CA LYS A 181 -21.92 -19.35 6.79
C LYS A 181 -20.56 -18.99 7.41
N LEU A 182 -19.97 -17.87 7.00
CA LEU A 182 -18.67 -17.39 7.49
C LEU A 182 -18.78 -16.58 8.80
N ASN A 183 -19.99 -16.44 9.36
CA ASN A 183 -20.28 -15.61 10.54
C ASN A 183 -19.64 -14.21 10.44
N SER A 184 -19.76 -13.58 9.28
CA SER A 184 -19.06 -12.34 8.96
C SER A 184 -19.86 -11.07 9.32
N LEU A 185 -20.75 -11.17 10.31
CA LEU A 185 -21.52 -10.04 10.84
C LEU A 185 -20.74 -9.29 11.91
N HIS A 186 -20.96 -7.98 12.00
CA HIS A 186 -20.44 -7.16 13.10
C HIS A 186 -20.91 -7.72 14.46
N PRO A 187 -20.05 -7.81 15.50
CA PRO A 187 -18.70 -7.21 15.62
C PRO A 187 -17.53 -8.03 15.08
N GLU A 188 -17.72 -9.33 14.80
CA GLU A 188 -16.64 -10.25 14.42
C GLU A 188 -16.33 -10.22 12.90
N GLY A 189 -17.23 -9.66 12.09
CA GLY A 189 -17.07 -9.44 10.66
C GLY A 189 -17.58 -8.07 10.18
N LEU A 190 -17.56 -7.85 8.86
CA LEU A 190 -17.76 -6.52 8.24
C LEU A 190 -19.19 -6.24 7.78
N ASN A 191 -20.10 -7.22 7.86
CA ASN A 191 -21.49 -7.01 7.47
C ASN A 191 -22.26 -6.43 8.65
N GLU A 192 -22.79 -5.22 8.50
CA GLU A 192 -23.55 -4.54 9.57
C GLU A 192 -24.85 -5.27 9.88
N HIS A 193 -25.50 -5.78 8.84
CA HIS A 193 -26.76 -6.49 8.94
C HIS A 193 -26.78 -7.69 7.99
N TRP A 194 -27.43 -8.78 8.42
CA TRP A 194 -27.85 -9.85 7.54
C TRP A 194 -29.32 -9.64 7.23
N SER A 195 -29.62 -9.23 6.00
CA SER A 195 -31.00 -9.08 5.54
C SER A 195 -31.26 -9.95 4.32
N ILE A 196 -32.35 -10.72 4.35
CA ILE A 196 -32.87 -11.43 3.17
C ILE A 196 -33.85 -10.55 2.39
N SER A 197 -34.26 -9.38 2.93
CA SER A 197 -35.32 -8.55 2.34
C SER A 197 -35.00 -8.02 0.95
N SER A 198 -33.73 -7.76 0.65
CA SER A 198 -33.26 -7.34 -0.67
C SER A 198 -33.26 -8.47 -1.71
N PHE A 199 -33.58 -9.70 -1.29
CA PHE A 199 -33.37 -10.93 -2.06
C PHE A 199 -34.63 -11.81 -2.20
N LEU A 200 -35.75 -11.45 -1.55
CA LEU A 200 -37.08 -12.02 -1.78
C LEU A 200 -37.68 -11.51 -3.11
#